data_AF-A0A0K3BGJ8-F1
#
_entry.id   AF-A0A0K3BGJ8-F1
#
_cell.length_a   1.000
_cell.length_b   1.000
_cell.length_c   1.000
_cell.angle_alpha   90.00
_cell.angle_beta   90.00
_cell.angle_gamma   90.00
#
_symmetry.space_group_name_H-M   'P 1'
#
loop_
_entity.id
_entity.type
_entity.pdbx_description
1 polymer ?
#
loop_
_entity_poly.entity_id
_entity_poly.type
_entity_poly.pdbx_seq_one_letter_code
_entity_poly.pdbx_strand_id
1 'polypeptide(L)'
;MGWQDELQSLDEQLSAGQIRAEEYRKRRDELLAAASSGAVSLRRVHRQKSPSIANAFSAETKPDVNKSADVTQKVPSGAWQTARPQTPPTPSTALQPSTPPPPPSAAPAPSARSSSAPSSPMIGAEVFGTPSSSKAEKPSKFPKFLVAIVVLALVAGGVWWFAFRGAQGGDGNNAAPPAVTGGELALEKLPNPTDSQLSTAGVLSVDQAQTNNLIRPDEAAYLSATDLQRIYFRTIVVGNLSYQLFAFQTQTDTGGTRIVSGALERGKRANMVPATIDGLPATVTVTKILVAGAAYYEAVYPIEKGAVRLVVLQSGPNNERQLVNAMKRTVELTTASIKPK
;
A
#
# COMPACT_ATOMS: atom_id res chain seq x y z
N MET A 1 -35.34 7.63 5.16
CA MET A 1 -34.08 8.01 5.80
C MET A 1 -32.94 7.55 4.90
N GLY A 2 -31.70 7.87 5.22
CA GLY A 2 -30.53 7.20 4.64
C GLY A 2 -30.27 5.88 5.37
N TRP A 3 -29.61 4.93 4.70
CA TRP A 3 -29.13 3.69 5.33
C TRP A 3 -28.16 3.96 6.50
N GLN A 4 -27.57 5.16 6.56
CA GLN A 4 -26.71 5.64 7.64
C GLN A 4 -27.52 5.96 8.90
N ASP A 5 -28.62 6.73 8.78
CA ASP A 5 -29.56 7.01 9.87
C ASP A 5 -30.15 5.70 10.44
N GLU A 6 -30.47 4.75 9.56
CA GLU A 6 -31.05 3.45 9.91
C GLU A 6 -30.05 2.54 10.64
N LEU A 7 -28.75 2.58 10.30
CA LEU A 7 -27.70 1.93 11.09
C LEU A 7 -27.51 2.61 12.46
N GLN A 8 -27.52 3.94 12.53
CA GLN A 8 -27.38 4.67 13.79
C GLN A 8 -28.54 4.33 14.76
N SER A 9 -29.76 4.18 14.24
CA SER A 9 -30.90 3.72 15.05
C SER A 9 -30.77 2.27 15.53
N LEU A 10 -30.12 1.38 14.76
CA LEU A 10 -29.81 0.02 15.21
C LEU A 10 -28.71 -0.02 16.29
N ASP A 11 -27.68 0.83 16.18
CA ASP A 11 -26.66 0.98 17.22
C ASP A 11 -27.28 1.51 18.52
N GLU A 12 -28.18 2.50 18.43
CA GLU A 12 -28.93 3.03 19.58
C GLU A 12 -29.82 1.94 20.22
N GLN A 13 -30.63 1.22 19.42
CA GLN A 13 -31.45 0.10 19.90
C GLN A 13 -30.62 -1.02 20.56
N LEU A 14 -29.42 -1.31 20.06
CA LEU A 14 -28.51 -2.29 20.65
C LEU A 14 -27.96 -1.80 21.99
N SER A 15 -27.53 -0.53 22.07
CA SER A 15 -27.02 0.07 23.31
C SER A 15 -28.10 0.20 24.40
N ALA A 16 -29.35 0.45 24.00
CA ALA A 16 -30.53 0.45 24.87
C ALA A 16 -31.02 -0.97 25.24
N GLY A 17 -30.38 -2.03 24.74
CA GLY A 17 -30.75 -3.42 25.01
C GLY A 17 -32.09 -3.87 24.41
N GLN A 18 -32.66 -3.09 23.48
CA GLN A 18 -33.96 -3.38 22.85
C GLN A 18 -33.87 -4.49 21.79
N ILE A 19 -32.70 -4.69 21.18
CA ILE A 19 -32.39 -5.78 20.26
C ILE A 19 -31.18 -6.57 20.73
N ARG A 20 -31.11 -7.86 20.38
CA ARG A 20 -29.94 -8.72 20.67
C ARG A 20 -28.89 -8.62 19.58
N ALA A 21 -27.64 -8.97 19.91
CA ALA A 21 -26.50 -8.89 19.00
C ALA A 21 -26.68 -9.70 17.70
N GLU A 22 -27.41 -10.82 17.75
CA GLU A 22 -27.73 -11.67 16.61
C GLU A 22 -28.73 -10.97 15.66
N GLU A 23 -29.72 -10.29 16.21
CA GLU A 23 -30.73 -9.56 15.45
C GLU A 23 -30.16 -8.27 14.86
N TYR A 24 -29.33 -7.54 15.63
CA TYR A 24 -28.56 -6.41 15.14
C TYR A 24 -27.74 -6.79 13.90
N ARG A 25 -26.95 -7.88 13.96
CA ARG A 25 -26.16 -8.37 12.81
C ARG A 25 -27.07 -8.64 11.62
N LYS A 26 -28.16 -9.38 11.80
CA LYS A 26 -29.11 -9.70 10.72
C LYS A 26 -29.67 -8.44 10.05
N ARG A 27 -30.20 -7.49 10.84
CA ARG A 27 -30.77 -6.24 10.29
C ARG A 27 -29.72 -5.35 9.63
N ARG A 28 -28.50 -5.29 10.19
CA ARG A 28 -27.36 -4.57 9.61
C ARG A 28 -26.93 -5.15 8.26
N ASP A 29 -26.82 -6.47 8.15
CA ASP A 29 -26.45 -7.13 6.91
C ASP A 29 -27.56 -7.01 5.85
N GLU A 30 -28.84 -7.01 6.27
CA GLU A 30 -30.01 -6.75 5.41
C GLU A 30 -30.03 -5.31 4.86
N LEU A 31 -29.76 -4.30 5.70
CA LEU A 31 -29.61 -2.90 5.27
C LEU A 31 -28.42 -2.71 4.31
N LEU A 32 -27.28 -3.34 4.60
CA LEU A 32 -26.09 -3.27 3.73
C LEU A 32 -26.34 -3.98 2.39
N ALA A 33 -27.09 -5.08 2.36
CA ALA A 33 -27.50 -5.76 1.13
C ALA A 33 -28.50 -4.91 0.31
N ALA A 34 -29.47 -4.26 0.97
CA ALA A 34 -30.42 -3.35 0.33
C ALA A 34 -29.70 -2.14 -0.29
N ALA A 35 -28.79 -1.49 0.46
CA ALA A 35 -27.96 -0.40 -0.04
C ALA A 35 -27.05 -0.83 -1.21
N SER A 36 -26.43 -2.01 -1.12
CA SER A 36 -25.58 -2.57 -2.19
C SER A 36 -26.36 -2.94 -3.45
N SER A 37 -27.67 -3.18 -3.34
CA SER A 37 -28.56 -3.45 -4.48
C SER A 37 -29.01 -2.17 -5.22
N GLY A 38 -28.76 -1.00 -4.63
CA GLY A 38 -29.29 0.31 -5.04
C GLY A 38 -28.65 0.98 -6.26
N ALA A 39 -28.25 0.24 -7.30
CA ALA A 39 -27.54 0.80 -8.47
C ALA A 39 -28.13 0.46 -9.86
N VAL A 40 -29.31 -0.18 -9.94
CA VAL A 40 -30.03 -0.40 -11.23
C VAL A 40 -31.25 0.52 -11.33
N SER A 41 -31.00 1.83 -11.38
CA SER A 41 -32.04 2.79 -11.75
C SER A 41 -32.29 2.68 -13.26
N LEU A 42 -33.37 2.01 -13.64
CA LEU A 42 -33.80 1.82 -15.04
C LEU A 42 -34.24 3.15 -15.67
N ARG A 43 -33.27 4.01 -16.03
CA ARG A 43 -33.53 5.25 -16.75
C ARG A 43 -33.89 4.95 -18.20
N ARG A 44 -35.16 4.60 -18.42
CA ARG A 44 -35.80 4.43 -19.73
C ARG A 44 -35.74 5.76 -20.50
N VAL A 45 -34.63 6.02 -21.19
CA VAL A 45 -34.46 7.22 -22.00
C VAL A 45 -35.48 7.21 -23.14
N HIS A 46 -36.19 8.32 -23.30
CA HIS A 46 -37.28 8.48 -24.24
C HIS A 46 -36.74 8.47 -25.69
N ARG A 47 -37.37 7.69 -26.57
CA ARG A 47 -36.95 7.47 -27.96
C ARG A 47 -37.32 8.67 -28.86
N GLN A 48 -36.66 9.81 -28.67
CA GLN A 48 -36.89 10.98 -29.51
C GLN A 48 -36.23 10.82 -30.89
N LYS A 49 -36.97 11.18 -31.94
CA LYS A 49 -36.68 10.87 -33.34
C LYS A 49 -36.30 12.13 -34.10
N SER A 50 -35.06 12.18 -34.60
CA SER A 50 -34.55 13.24 -35.51
C SER A 50 -33.89 12.61 -36.74
N PRO A 51 -33.79 13.33 -37.88
CA PRO A 51 -33.78 12.68 -39.18
C PRO A 51 -32.38 12.33 -39.75
N SER A 52 -32.40 11.27 -40.56
CA SER A 52 -31.57 10.99 -41.74
C SER A 52 -30.29 11.81 -41.96
N ILE A 53 -29.13 11.16 -41.81
CA ILE A 53 -27.93 11.48 -42.59
C ILE A 53 -27.78 10.38 -43.64
N ALA A 54 -28.29 10.65 -44.83
CA ALA A 54 -27.97 9.89 -46.04
C ALA A 54 -26.82 10.59 -46.80
N ASN A 55 -26.17 9.87 -47.72
CA ASN A 55 -25.09 10.33 -48.60
C ASN A 55 -23.75 10.68 -47.92
N ALA A 56 -22.92 9.66 -47.67
CA ALA A 56 -21.47 9.82 -47.50
C ALA A 56 -20.65 8.55 -47.85
N PHE A 57 -21.16 7.63 -48.69
CA PHE A 57 -20.43 6.40 -49.07
C PHE A 57 -20.68 5.97 -50.53
N SER A 58 -19.82 6.48 -51.42
CA SER A 58 -19.47 5.98 -52.77
C SER A 58 -18.48 6.99 -53.38
N ALA A 59 -17.39 6.61 -54.07
CA ALA A 59 -16.88 5.27 -54.35
C ALA A 59 -15.35 5.27 -54.57
N GLU A 60 -14.77 4.07 -54.54
CA GLU A 60 -13.77 3.58 -55.50
C GLU A 60 -12.41 4.30 -55.67
N THR A 61 -11.35 3.65 -55.16
CA THR A 61 -10.03 3.65 -55.82
C THR A 61 -9.28 2.34 -55.50
N LYS A 62 -8.40 1.89 -56.40
CA LYS A 62 -7.74 0.56 -56.35
C LYS A 62 -6.70 0.43 -55.23
N PRO A 63 -6.46 -0.80 -54.72
CA PRO A 63 -5.20 -1.13 -54.05
C PRO A 63 -4.09 -1.28 -55.10
N ASP A 64 -2.90 -0.76 -54.79
CA ASP A 64 -1.69 -0.97 -55.61
C ASP A 64 -0.69 -1.86 -54.88
N VAL A 65 0.09 -2.64 -55.63
CA VAL A 65 0.92 -3.73 -55.11
C VAL A 65 2.39 -3.47 -55.44
N ASN A 66 3.27 -3.39 -54.43
CA ASN A 66 4.63 -3.96 -54.37
C ASN A 66 5.56 -3.25 -53.37
N LYS A 67 5.99 -3.98 -52.34
CA LYS A 67 7.37 -4.06 -51.77
C LYS A 67 7.28 -4.98 -50.53
N SER A 68 7.88 -6.17 -50.49
CA SER A 68 9.28 -6.53 -50.74
C SER A 68 10.24 -5.89 -49.73
N ALA A 69 10.31 -6.50 -48.54
CA ALA A 69 11.35 -6.30 -47.54
C ALA A 69 11.52 -7.60 -46.72
N ASP A 70 12.21 -8.60 -47.29
CA ASP A 70 12.70 -9.75 -46.53
C ASP A 70 13.81 -9.27 -45.58
N VAL A 71 13.63 -9.47 -44.28
CA VAL A 71 14.65 -9.24 -43.25
C VAL A 71 14.73 -10.46 -42.35
N THR A 72 15.19 -11.57 -42.93
CA THR A 72 15.56 -12.81 -42.20
C THR A 72 16.75 -12.56 -41.26
N GLN A 73 16.49 -12.04 -40.06
CA GLN A 73 17.52 -11.77 -39.05
C GLN A 73 17.93 -13.04 -38.31
N LYS A 74 19.08 -13.62 -38.68
CA LYS A 74 19.73 -14.71 -37.93
C LYS A 74 20.22 -14.19 -36.57
N VAL A 75 19.85 -14.87 -35.49
CA VAL A 75 20.47 -14.72 -34.17
C VAL A 75 21.42 -15.91 -33.95
N PRO A 76 22.72 -15.70 -33.68
CA PRO A 76 23.67 -16.78 -33.49
C PRO A 76 23.55 -17.43 -32.10
N SER A 77 23.56 -18.76 -32.06
CA SER A 77 23.58 -19.56 -30.82
C SER A 77 24.97 -19.48 -30.16
N GLY A 78 25.12 -18.67 -29.11
CA GLY A 78 26.43 -18.36 -28.50
C GLY A 78 26.48 -18.50 -26.97
N ALA A 79 27.18 -19.54 -26.52
CA ALA A 79 27.77 -19.77 -25.19
C ALA A 79 27.47 -18.82 -24.01
N TRP A 80 26.75 -19.34 -23.01
CA TRP A 80 26.95 -18.99 -21.59
C TRP A 80 26.95 -20.25 -20.71
N GLN A 81 28.15 -20.75 -20.36
CA GLN A 81 28.37 -21.86 -19.42
C GLN A 81 29.41 -21.48 -18.37
N THR A 82 29.01 -20.70 -17.36
CA THR A 82 29.74 -20.48 -16.09
C THR A 82 28.81 -19.73 -15.13
N ALA A 83 28.84 -19.91 -13.81
CA ALA A 83 29.51 -20.93 -13.00
C ALA A 83 28.62 -21.27 -11.77
N ARG A 84 28.83 -22.43 -11.15
CA ARG A 84 28.10 -22.87 -9.96
C ARG A 84 28.76 -22.28 -8.69
N PRO A 85 28.07 -21.47 -7.87
CA PRO A 85 28.59 -21.08 -6.55
C PRO A 85 28.79 -22.33 -5.68
N GLN A 86 29.98 -22.48 -5.11
CA GLN A 86 30.27 -23.54 -4.15
C GLN A 86 30.04 -23.01 -2.73
N THR A 87 29.51 -23.85 -1.84
CA THR A 87 29.36 -23.57 -0.41
C THR A 87 30.68 -23.77 0.33
N PRO A 88 31.24 -22.76 1.00
CA PRO A 88 32.33 -22.95 1.97
C PRO A 88 31.80 -23.66 3.24
N PRO A 89 32.61 -24.50 3.91
CA PRO A 89 32.21 -25.20 5.13
C PRO A 89 32.35 -24.33 6.40
N THR A 90 31.61 -24.71 7.45
CA THR A 90 31.74 -24.18 8.81
C THR A 90 32.97 -24.72 9.55
N PRO A 91 33.79 -23.87 10.19
CA PRO A 91 34.68 -24.29 11.27
C PRO A 91 33.96 -24.24 12.64
N SER A 92 34.37 -25.13 13.55
CA SER A 92 33.83 -25.26 14.92
C SER A 92 34.75 -24.63 15.98
N THR A 93 34.53 -24.95 17.26
CA THR A 93 35.29 -24.52 18.48
C THR A 93 35.03 -23.05 18.91
N ALA A 94 34.98 -22.70 20.21
CA ALA A 94 35.25 -23.47 21.43
C ALA A 94 34.37 -23.11 22.64
N LEU A 95 34.43 -23.98 23.65
CA LEU A 95 34.32 -23.76 25.11
C LEU A 95 34.90 -22.37 25.53
N GLN A 96 34.51 -21.64 26.58
CA GLN A 96 34.02 -21.93 27.96
C GLN A 96 33.70 -20.54 28.62
N PRO A 97 33.43 -20.36 29.94
CA PRO A 97 32.85 -21.22 30.98
C PRO A 97 31.58 -20.57 31.63
N SER A 98 30.98 -21.26 32.61
CA SER A 98 29.80 -20.80 33.38
C SER A 98 30.14 -19.99 34.64
N THR A 99 29.35 -18.95 34.96
CA THR A 99 29.33 -18.26 36.27
C THR A 99 28.14 -18.70 37.15
N PRO A 100 28.28 -18.76 38.49
CA PRO A 100 27.25 -19.27 39.40
C PRO A 100 26.23 -18.22 39.87
N PRO A 101 25.04 -18.64 40.37
CA PRO A 101 23.99 -17.74 40.86
C PRO A 101 24.15 -17.33 42.34
N PRO A 102 23.59 -16.18 42.77
CA PRO A 102 23.47 -15.78 44.18
C PRO A 102 22.36 -16.55 44.94
N PRO A 103 22.41 -16.60 46.29
CA PRO A 103 21.55 -17.47 47.11
C PRO A 103 20.16 -16.87 47.46
N PRO A 104 19.19 -17.71 47.89
CA PRO A 104 17.85 -17.28 48.30
C PRO A 104 17.74 -16.91 49.79
N SER A 105 16.82 -16.00 50.11
CA SER A 105 16.32 -15.75 51.47
C SER A 105 14.94 -16.39 51.66
N ALA A 106 14.60 -16.86 52.86
CA ALA A 106 13.51 -17.79 53.08
C ALA A 106 12.35 -17.27 53.95
N ALA A 107 11.12 -17.71 53.58
CA ALA A 107 9.99 -18.05 54.46
C ALA A 107 9.25 -16.91 55.22
N PRO A 108 8.03 -17.15 55.79
CA PRO A 108 7.20 -18.37 55.75
C PRO A 108 5.79 -18.16 55.11
N ALA A 109 4.93 -19.19 55.20
CA ALA A 109 3.59 -19.32 54.59
C ALA A 109 2.43 -19.02 55.61
N PRO A 110 1.14 -19.51 55.57
CA PRO A 110 0.54 -20.60 54.78
C PRO A 110 -0.92 -20.43 54.25
N SER A 111 -1.42 -21.48 53.55
CA SER A 111 -2.85 -21.86 53.38
C SER A 111 -3.77 -20.96 52.51
N ALA A 112 -4.66 -21.47 51.64
CA ALA A 112 -5.03 -22.82 51.18
C ALA A 112 -5.70 -22.68 49.77
N ARG A 113 -6.33 -23.66 49.08
CA ARG A 113 -6.78 -25.04 49.38
C ARG A 113 -6.72 -25.90 48.08
N SER A 114 -7.61 -26.88 47.85
CA SER A 114 -7.45 -27.88 46.76
C SER A 114 -8.73 -28.57 46.27
N SER A 115 -8.76 -28.89 44.97
CA SER A 115 -9.51 -29.97 44.29
C SER A 115 -9.22 -29.91 42.76
N SER A 116 -9.34 -30.96 41.93
CA SER A 116 -8.96 -32.39 42.01
C SER A 116 -9.20 -33.02 40.61
N ALA A 117 -8.27 -33.83 40.08
CA ALA A 117 -8.41 -34.47 38.75
C ALA A 117 -9.35 -35.72 38.78
N PRO A 118 -9.63 -36.37 37.63
CA PRO A 118 -8.72 -37.46 37.21
C PRO A 118 -8.42 -37.63 35.70
N SER A 119 -7.24 -38.23 35.48
CA SER A 119 -6.68 -39.00 34.34
C SER A 119 -7.66 -39.76 33.40
N SER A 120 -7.48 -39.76 32.07
CA SER A 120 -6.63 -40.68 31.21
C SER A 120 -7.24 -42.10 31.03
N PRO A 121 -6.75 -43.02 30.14
CA PRO A 121 -5.65 -43.00 29.14
C PRO A 121 -6.17 -43.47 27.72
N MET A 122 -5.48 -44.09 26.72
CA MET A 122 -4.09 -44.46 26.33
C MET A 122 -4.04 -44.88 24.81
N ILE A 123 -2.84 -44.98 24.19
CA ILE A 123 -2.48 -45.83 23.01
C ILE A 123 -3.12 -45.45 21.64
N GLY A 124 -2.50 -45.64 20.46
CA GLY A 124 -1.24 -46.34 20.09
C GLY A 124 -0.69 -45.99 18.69
N ALA A 125 0.23 -46.82 18.17
CA ALA A 125 1.01 -46.59 16.93
C ALA A 125 0.74 -47.66 15.83
N GLU A 126 1.59 -47.70 14.79
CA GLU A 126 1.44 -48.44 13.50
C GLU A 126 0.31 -47.86 12.61
N VAL A 127 0.28 -47.96 11.27
CA VAL A 127 0.86 -48.94 10.33
C VAL A 127 1.45 -48.25 9.06
N PHE A 128 2.42 -48.93 8.45
CA PHE A 128 3.09 -48.67 7.15
C PHE A 128 2.21 -48.22 5.97
N GLY A 129 2.77 -47.39 5.07
CA GLY A 129 2.10 -47.00 3.83
C GLY A 129 2.91 -46.11 2.86
N THR A 130 3.99 -46.62 2.27
CA THR A 130 4.59 -46.03 1.05
C THR A 130 4.27 -46.89 -0.17
N PRO A 131 3.81 -46.27 -1.27
CA PRO A 131 4.39 -46.67 -2.56
C PRO A 131 4.56 -45.52 -3.58
N SER A 132 5.50 -45.76 -4.49
CA SER A 132 5.60 -45.20 -5.86
C SER A 132 5.89 -43.70 -6.05
N SER A 133 6.91 -43.45 -6.88
CA SER A 133 7.16 -42.16 -7.51
C SER A 133 6.32 -42.00 -8.79
N SER A 134 5.61 -40.89 -8.93
CA SER A 134 5.13 -40.41 -10.25
C SER A 134 5.74 -39.04 -10.56
N LYS A 135 6.48 -38.98 -11.67
CA LYS A 135 7.21 -37.79 -12.11
C LYS A 135 6.26 -36.91 -12.92
N ALA A 136 5.67 -35.90 -12.27
CA ALA A 136 4.79 -34.92 -12.90
C ALA A 136 5.37 -33.51 -12.80
N GLU A 137 5.14 -32.69 -13.84
CA GLU A 137 5.88 -31.43 -14.04
C GLU A 137 5.30 -30.24 -13.26
N LYS A 138 6.10 -29.18 -13.10
CA LYS A 138 5.72 -27.97 -12.37
C LYS A 138 4.84 -27.04 -13.21
N PRO A 139 3.61 -26.71 -12.77
CA PRO A 139 3.10 -25.36 -12.88
C PRO A 139 3.63 -24.52 -11.70
N SER A 140 4.34 -23.43 -12.00
CA SER A 140 4.91 -22.53 -10.98
C SER A 140 3.81 -21.73 -10.27
N LYS A 141 3.34 -22.25 -9.12
CA LYS A 141 2.39 -21.58 -8.24
C LYS A 141 3.02 -20.32 -7.61
N PHE A 142 2.96 -19.18 -8.31
CA PHE A 142 3.18 -17.88 -7.69
C PHE A 142 2.24 -17.72 -6.47
N PRO A 143 2.73 -17.28 -5.30
CA PRO A 143 1.95 -17.27 -4.07
C PRO A 143 0.85 -16.20 -4.12
N LYS A 144 -0.40 -16.63 -4.35
CA LYS A 144 -1.60 -15.76 -4.40
C LYS A 144 -1.77 -14.86 -3.15
N PHE A 145 -1.18 -15.26 -2.02
CA PHE A 145 -1.09 -14.46 -0.79
C PHE A 145 -0.49 -13.06 -1.00
N LEU A 146 0.53 -12.90 -1.86
CA LEU A 146 1.16 -11.59 -2.09
C LEU A 146 0.20 -10.59 -2.77
N VAL A 147 -0.58 -11.06 -3.74
CA VAL A 147 -1.61 -10.24 -4.41
C VAL A 147 -2.72 -9.88 -3.43
N ALA A 148 -3.17 -10.84 -2.61
CA ALA A 148 -4.19 -10.61 -1.59
C ALA A 148 -3.76 -9.54 -0.56
N ILE A 149 -2.53 -9.60 -0.06
CA ILE A 149 -2.02 -8.63 0.93
C ILE A 149 -1.87 -7.23 0.33
N VAL A 150 -1.42 -7.11 -0.94
CA VAL A 150 -1.36 -5.80 -1.62
C VAL A 150 -2.77 -5.24 -1.81
N VAL A 151 -3.72 -6.00 -2.35
CA VAL A 151 -5.09 -5.51 -2.56
C VAL A 151 -5.78 -5.17 -1.22
N LEU A 152 -5.62 -5.99 -0.18
CA LEU A 152 -6.24 -5.74 1.13
C LEU A 152 -5.68 -4.46 1.78
N ALA A 153 -4.36 -4.25 1.72
CA ALA A 153 -3.73 -3.03 2.24
C ALA A 153 -4.17 -1.76 1.48
N LEU A 154 -4.44 -1.87 0.18
CA LEU A 154 -4.90 -0.75 -0.64
C LEU A 154 -6.40 -0.45 -0.48
N VAL A 155 -7.24 -1.47 -0.28
CA VAL A 155 -8.64 -1.28 0.11
C VAL A 155 -8.74 -0.66 1.51
N ALA A 156 -7.93 -1.12 2.48
CA ALA A 156 -7.85 -0.51 3.80
C ALA A 156 -7.41 0.97 3.72
N GLY A 157 -6.31 1.27 3.01
CA GLY A 157 -5.79 2.64 2.88
C GLY A 157 -6.69 3.63 2.11
N GLY A 158 -7.65 3.13 1.32
CA GLY A 158 -8.61 3.97 0.59
C GLY A 158 -9.99 4.11 1.25
N VAL A 159 -10.50 3.05 1.87
CA VAL A 159 -11.89 3.01 2.38
C VAL A 159 -12.00 3.44 3.84
N TRP A 160 -10.99 3.18 4.67
CA TRP A 160 -11.12 3.30 6.13
C TRP A 160 -11.26 4.75 6.64
N TRP A 161 -10.84 5.74 5.85
CA TRP A 161 -10.96 7.17 6.19
C TRP A 161 -12.41 7.64 6.38
N PHE A 162 -13.39 7.01 5.72
CA PHE A 162 -14.79 7.39 5.86
C PHE A 162 -15.47 6.83 7.12
N ALA A 163 -14.87 5.84 7.80
CA ALA A 163 -15.47 5.22 8.99
C ALA A 163 -15.27 6.02 10.28
N PHE A 164 -14.20 6.83 10.36
CA PHE A 164 -13.78 7.46 11.63
C PHE A 164 -14.25 8.90 11.85
N ARG A 165 -14.98 9.51 10.90
CA ARG A 165 -15.44 10.90 11.01
C ARG A 165 -16.77 11.08 11.78
N GLY A 166 -17.39 9.99 12.22
CA GLY A 166 -18.65 10.01 12.97
C GLY A 166 -18.53 10.15 14.50
N ALA A 167 -17.32 9.99 15.05
CA ALA A 167 -17.07 9.95 16.50
C ALA A 167 -16.30 11.20 16.98
N GLN A 168 -16.97 12.36 17.00
CA GLN A 168 -16.39 13.59 17.57
C GLN A 168 -17.38 14.32 18.49
N GLY A 169 -17.52 13.78 19.70
CA GLY A 169 -18.05 14.47 20.88
C GLY A 169 -17.14 14.16 22.06
N GLY A 170 -16.34 15.14 22.48
CA GLY A 170 -15.31 14.95 23.50
C GLY A 170 -14.28 16.07 23.47
N ASP A 171 -14.38 17.00 24.42
CA ASP A 171 -13.50 18.15 24.52
C ASP A 171 -12.07 17.77 24.91
N GLY A 172 -11.10 18.33 24.18
CA GLY A 172 -9.68 18.10 24.43
C GLY A 172 -8.83 19.25 23.90
N ASN A 173 -8.18 19.99 24.80
CA ASN A 173 -7.30 21.11 24.47
C ASN A 173 -6.05 20.64 23.72
N ASN A 174 -6.13 20.53 22.39
CA ASN A 174 -4.95 20.46 21.53
C ASN A 174 -4.38 21.87 21.35
N ALA A 175 -3.33 22.19 22.11
CA ALA A 175 -2.56 23.41 21.92
C ALA A 175 -1.95 23.40 20.50
N ALA A 176 -2.13 24.50 19.75
CA ALA A 176 -1.55 24.62 18.42
C ALA A 176 -0.02 24.55 18.49
N PRO A 177 0.66 23.75 17.63
CA PRO A 177 2.12 23.72 17.59
C PRO A 177 2.65 25.10 17.16
N PRO A 178 3.79 25.57 17.72
CA PRO A 178 4.29 26.90 17.45
C PRO A 178 4.63 27.09 15.96
N ALA A 179 4.15 28.20 15.40
CA ALA A 179 4.50 28.63 14.05
C ALA A 179 5.98 29.06 14.04
N VAL A 180 6.84 28.25 13.44
CA VAL A 180 8.27 28.56 13.26
C VAL A 180 8.47 29.16 11.88
N THR A 181 8.67 30.47 11.84
CA THR A 181 8.85 31.23 10.60
C THR A 181 10.25 31.01 10.02
N GLY A 182 10.37 30.06 9.08
CA GLY A 182 11.58 29.81 8.31
C GLY A 182 11.22 29.25 6.92
N GLY A 183 12.06 29.50 5.91
CA GLY A 183 11.80 29.08 4.52
C GLY A 183 11.84 27.56 4.26
N GLU A 184 12.02 26.78 5.32
CA GLU A 184 12.26 25.34 5.36
C GLU A 184 10.92 24.58 5.36
N LEU A 185 10.76 23.67 4.40
CA LEU A 185 9.64 22.74 4.16
C LEU A 185 8.29 23.06 4.86
N ALA A 186 7.29 23.51 4.09
CA ALA A 186 5.97 23.90 4.59
C ALA A 186 4.84 23.19 3.82
N LEU A 187 3.65 23.08 4.41
CA LEU A 187 2.54 22.27 3.86
C LEU A 187 1.96 22.85 2.55
N GLU A 188 2.05 24.16 2.42
CA GLU A 188 1.67 24.96 1.26
C GLU A 188 2.55 24.64 0.04
N LYS A 189 3.78 24.14 0.29
CA LYS A 189 4.69 23.70 -0.77
C LYS A 189 4.33 22.33 -1.36
N LEU A 190 3.49 21.52 -0.69
CA LEU A 190 3.00 20.25 -1.25
C LEU A 190 1.81 20.55 -2.18
N PRO A 191 1.98 20.47 -3.51
CA PRO A 191 0.92 20.83 -4.46
C PRO A 191 -0.24 19.85 -4.40
N ASN A 192 -1.42 20.27 -4.86
CA ASN A 192 -2.45 19.33 -5.30
C ASN A 192 -2.21 19.06 -6.80
N PRO A 193 -1.72 17.88 -7.22
CA PRO A 193 -1.61 17.52 -8.63
C PRO A 193 -2.94 17.51 -9.39
N THR A 194 -4.08 17.65 -8.72
CA THR A 194 -5.43 17.60 -9.29
C THR A 194 -6.29 18.76 -8.79
N ASP A 195 -7.44 18.97 -9.43
CA ASP A 195 -8.45 19.94 -9.01
C ASP A 195 -9.43 19.36 -7.96
N SER A 196 -9.08 18.21 -7.36
CA SER A 196 -9.94 17.48 -6.43
C SER A 196 -10.01 18.13 -5.06
N GLN A 197 -11.24 18.38 -4.59
CA GLN A 197 -11.54 18.80 -3.22
C GLN A 197 -11.34 17.66 -2.20
N LEU A 198 -11.25 16.40 -2.65
CA LEU A 198 -10.89 15.25 -1.81
C LEU A 198 -9.37 15.19 -1.60
N SER A 199 -8.81 16.25 -1.00
CA SER A 199 -7.43 16.33 -0.54
C SER A 199 -7.39 16.40 0.98
N THR A 200 -6.69 15.46 1.61
CA THR A 200 -6.34 15.53 3.04
C THR A 200 -4.86 15.91 3.14
N ALA A 201 -4.52 16.85 4.02
CA ALA A 201 -3.15 17.31 4.20
C ALA A 201 -2.88 17.63 5.68
N GLY A 202 -1.61 17.54 6.10
CA GLY A 202 -1.21 17.86 7.46
C GLY A 202 0.28 17.67 7.73
N VAL A 203 0.65 17.83 9.00
CA VAL A 203 2.02 17.63 9.51
C VAL A 203 1.98 16.60 10.63
N LEU A 204 2.86 15.60 10.59
CA LEU A 204 2.86 14.44 11.48
C LEU A 204 4.26 14.10 12.00
N SER A 205 4.32 13.44 13.16
CA SER A 205 5.48 12.63 13.56
C SER A 205 5.50 11.26 12.86
N VAL A 206 6.58 10.49 13.02
CA VAL A 206 6.66 9.10 12.55
C VAL A 206 5.56 8.25 13.20
N ASP A 207 5.42 8.32 14.53
CA ASP A 207 4.45 7.52 15.28
C ASP A 207 3.01 7.84 14.87
N GLN A 208 2.70 9.12 14.63
CA GLN A 208 1.39 9.54 14.12
C GLN A 208 1.15 9.02 12.69
N ALA A 209 2.13 9.12 11.81
CA ALA A 209 2.02 8.59 10.44
C ALA A 209 1.86 7.06 10.42
N GLN A 210 2.53 6.34 11.33
CA GLN A 210 2.40 4.88 11.47
C GLN A 210 1.04 4.50 12.08
N THR A 211 0.59 5.20 13.13
CA THR A 211 -0.73 5.00 13.76
C THR A 211 -1.87 5.24 12.76
N ASN A 212 -1.73 6.27 11.93
CA ASN A 212 -2.66 6.58 10.84
C ASN A 212 -2.51 5.66 9.61
N ASN A 213 -1.63 4.66 9.65
CA ASN A 213 -1.31 3.71 8.56
C ASN A 213 -0.88 4.39 7.24
N LEU A 214 -0.37 5.63 7.32
CA LEU A 214 0.17 6.39 6.18
C LEU A 214 1.60 5.97 5.82
N ILE A 215 2.34 5.43 6.79
CA ILE A 215 3.62 4.74 6.58
C ILE A 215 3.57 3.33 7.18
N ARG A 216 4.39 2.43 6.67
CA ARG A 216 4.51 1.05 7.19
C ARG A 216 5.51 0.96 8.34
N PRO A 217 5.44 -0.05 9.22
CA PRO A 217 6.43 -0.24 10.28
C PRO A 217 7.88 -0.37 9.77
N ASP A 218 8.08 -0.96 8.59
CA ASP A 218 9.40 -1.11 7.96
C ASP A 218 9.90 0.17 7.26
N GLU A 219 9.04 1.19 7.14
CA GLU A 219 9.39 2.56 6.78
C GLU A 219 9.64 3.41 8.02
N ALA A 220 8.76 3.34 9.02
CA ALA A 220 8.95 3.99 10.31
C ALA A 220 10.32 3.65 10.93
N ALA A 221 10.75 2.38 10.79
CA ALA A 221 12.08 1.94 11.24
C ALA A 221 13.25 2.71 10.60
N TYR A 222 13.23 3.03 9.29
CA TYR A 222 14.30 3.83 8.68
C TYR A 222 14.11 5.32 8.91
N LEU A 223 12.87 5.81 9.03
CA LEU A 223 12.59 7.22 9.32
C LEU A 223 13.06 7.60 10.73
N SER A 224 12.74 6.80 11.75
CA SER A 224 13.20 7.01 13.14
C SER A 224 14.70 6.72 13.34
N ALA A 225 15.37 6.08 12.38
CA ALA A 225 16.83 5.95 12.34
C ALA A 225 17.52 7.17 11.69
N THR A 226 16.77 8.22 11.36
CA THR A 226 17.30 9.50 10.85
C THR A 226 16.95 10.67 11.76
N ASP A 227 17.64 11.78 11.54
CA ASP A 227 17.43 13.10 12.12
C ASP A 227 16.14 13.80 11.62
N LEU A 228 15.07 13.04 11.47
CA LEU A 228 13.77 13.49 10.97
C LEU A 228 13.00 14.27 12.05
N GLN A 229 12.56 15.48 11.70
CA GLN A 229 11.79 16.35 12.58
C GLN A 229 10.28 16.26 12.31
N ARG A 230 9.88 16.28 11.03
CA ARG A 230 8.48 16.42 10.60
C ARG A 230 8.21 15.71 9.27
N ILE A 231 7.01 15.15 9.15
CA ILE A 231 6.45 14.62 7.91
C ILE A 231 5.30 15.53 7.48
N TYR A 232 5.50 16.30 6.41
CA TYR A 232 4.42 17.00 5.73
C TYR A 232 3.78 16.02 4.73
N PHE A 233 2.46 15.85 4.77
CA PHE A 233 1.77 14.91 3.88
C PHE A 233 0.59 15.55 3.16
N ARG A 234 0.30 15.05 1.95
CA ARG A 234 -0.95 15.29 1.23
C ARG A 234 -1.40 14.01 0.52
N THR A 235 -2.61 13.55 0.81
CA THR A 235 -3.27 12.43 0.12
C THR A 235 -4.47 12.94 -0.68
N ILE A 236 -4.62 12.49 -1.92
CA ILE A 236 -5.71 12.89 -2.83
C ILE A 236 -6.23 11.66 -3.58
N VAL A 237 -7.55 11.56 -3.75
CA VAL A 237 -8.18 10.47 -4.52
C VAL A 237 -9.00 11.06 -5.68
N VAL A 238 -8.84 10.48 -6.88
CA VAL A 238 -9.58 10.85 -8.10
C VAL A 238 -9.88 9.59 -8.92
N GLY A 239 -11.14 9.16 -8.94
CA GLY A 239 -11.57 7.95 -9.65
C GLY A 239 -10.84 6.71 -9.14
N ASN A 240 -10.10 6.02 -10.01
CA ASN A 240 -9.27 4.87 -9.65
C ASN A 240 -7.80 5.23 -9.33
N LEU A 241 -7.44 6.52 -9.24
CA LEU A 241 -6.11 6.97 -8.85
C LEU A 241 -6.09 7.50 -7.42
N SER A 242 -5.01 7.20 -6.70
CA SER A 242 -4.68 7.81 -5.41
C SER A 242 -3.25 8.36 -5.46
N TYR A 243 -3.09 9.60 -5.02
CA TYR A 243 -1.82 10.31 -4.94
C TYR A 243 -1.46 10.49 -3.47
N GLN A 244 -0.23 10.14 -3.07
CA GLN A 244 0.28 10.43 -1.73
C GLN A 244 1.63 11.15 -1.88
N LEU A 245 1.69 12.38 -1.39
CA LEU A 245 2.87 13.22 -1.40
C LEU A 245 3.37 13.34 0.04
N PHE A 246 4.63 12.99 0.26
CA PHE A 246 5.33 13.13 1.53
C PHE A 246 6.55 14.02 1.33
N ALA A 247 6.71 15.04 2.17
CA ALA A 247 7.95 15.80 2.29
C ALA A 247 8.47 15.65 3.72
N PHE A 248 9.68 15.09 3.84
CA PHE A 248 10.35 14.77 5.08
C PHE A 248 11.36 15.87 5.40
N GLN A 249 11.25 16.52 6.57
CA GLN A 249 12.18 17.56 7.03
C GLN A 249 13.19 16.96 8.01
N THR A 250 14.48 16.98 7.66
CA THR A 250 15.58 16.50 8.52
C THR A 250 16.42 17.65 9.06
N GLN A 251 17.05 17.47 10.22
CA GLN A 251 17.91 18.49 10.84
C GLN A 251 19.19 18.76 10.05
N THR A 252 19.72 17.72 9.40
CA THR A 252 20.94 17.75 8.58
C THR A 252 20.62 17.58 7.10
N ASP A 253 21.59 17.95 6.26
CA ASP A 253 21.53 17.82 4.82
C ASP A 253 21.83 16.37 4.32
N THR A 254 22.25 15.49 5.24
CA THR A 254 22.54 14.07 4.98
C THR A 254 21.35 13.15 5.22
N GLY A 255 20.42 13.54 6.09
CA GLY A 255 19.23 12.75 6.44
C GLY A 255 18.38 12.42 5.21
N GLY A 256 18.24 13.38 4.28
CA GLY A 256 17.56 13.18 2.99
C GLY A 256 18.06 12.00 2.18
N THR A 257 19.37 11.87 2.01
CA THR A 257 19.99 10.76 1.27
C THR A 257 19.75 9.41 1.94
N ARG A 258 19.68 9.38 3.29
CA ARG A 258 19.31 8.16 4.04
C ARG A 258 17.85 7.78 3.81
N ILE A 259 16.92 8.74 3.84
CA ILE A 259 15.49 8.50 3.58
C ILE A 259 15.25 7.99 2.16
N VAL A 260 15.90 8.57 1.15
CA VAL A 260 15.83 8.09 -0.25
C VAL A 260 16.38 6.67 -0.35
N SER A 261 17.52 6.38 0.28
CA SER A 261 18.11 5.03 0.29
C SER A 261 17.17 4.00 0.94
N GLY A 262 16.62 4.30 2.11
CA GLY A 262 15.66 3.44 2.82
C GLY A 262 14.37 3.19 2.03
N ALA A 263 13.85 4.21 1.35
CA ALA A 263 12.69 4.07 0.46
C ALA A 263 12.98 3.16 -0.74
N LEU A 264 14.16 3.30 -1.38
CA LEU A 264 14.58 2.42 -2.47
C LEU A 264 14.86 0.98 -2.00
N GLU A 265 15.37 0.79 -0.79
CA GLU A 265 15.54 -0.54 -0.19
C GLU A 265 14.21 -1.19 0.20
N ARG A 266 13.23 -0.41 0.70
CA ARG A 266 11.85 -0.88 0.84
C ARG A 266 11.25 -1.26 -0.51
N GLY A 267 11.47 -0.44 -1.54
CA GLY A 267 11.04 -0.74 -2.92
C GLY A 267 11.59 -2.08 -3.41
N LYS A 268 12.91 -2.31 -3.28
CA LYS A 268 13.56 -3.60 -3.59
C LYS A 268 12.95 -4.76 -2.81
N ARG A 269 12.76 -4.63 -1.49
CA ARG A 269 12.12 -5.65 -0.63
C ARG A 269 10.66 -5.93 -1.03
N ALA A 270 9.96 -4.93 -1.56
CA ALA A 270 8.60 -5.04 -2.10
C ALA A 270 8.54 -5.61 -3.54
N ASN A 271 9.67 -5.96 -4.15
CA ASN A 271 9.80 -6.38 -5.56
C ASN A 271 9.44 -5.27 -6.58
N MET A 272 9.63 -4.00 -6.20
CA MET A 272 9.55 -2.89 -7.14
C MET A 272 10.79 -2.86 -8.04
N VAL A 273 10.58 -2.56 -9.32
CA VAL A 273 11.63 -2.39 -10.33
C VAL A 273 11.84 -0.92 -10.66
N PRO A 274 13.03 -0.49 -11.11
CA PRO A 274 13.23 0.86 -11.63
C PRO A 274 12.27 1.19 -12.78
N ALA A 275 11.92 2.47 -12.91
CA ALA A 275 11.09 2.99 -13.98
C ALA A 275 11.72 4.24 -14.59
N THR A 276 11.80 4.30 -15.92
CA THR A 276 12.18 5.52 -16.65
C THR A 276 10.92 6.28 -17.05
N ILE A 277 10.93 7.60 -16.87
CA ILE A 277 9.87 8.51 -17.33
C ILE A 277 10.57 9.71 -17.97
N ASP A 278 10.30 9.97 -19.24
CA ASP A 278 11.03 10.97 -20.02
C ASP A 278 10.74 12.40 -19.55
N GLY A 279 11.80 13.18 -19.37
CA GLY A 279 11.73 14.59 -18.95
C GLY A 279 11.65 14.84 -17.45
N LEU A 280 11.81 13.81 -16.60
CA LEU A 280 12.01 14.03 -15.16
C LEU A 280 13.44 14.51 -14.84
N PRO A 281 13.67 15.27 -13.75
CA PRO A 281 15.02 15.62 -13.30
C PRO A 281 15.83 14.37 -12.94
N ALA A 282 17.12 14.33 -13.29
CA ALA A 282 17.99 13.17 -13.11
C ALA A 282 18.20 12.74 -11.65
N THR A 283 17.90 13.62 -10.69
CA THR A 283 17.94 13.33 -9.24
C THR A 283 16.68 12.64 -8.70
N VAL A 284 15.63 12.53 -9.52
CA VAL A 284 14.38 11.82 -9.18
C VAL A 284 14.50 10.36 -9.59
N THR A 285 14.64 9.47 -8.61
CA THR A 285 14.60 8.02 -8.85
C THR A 285 13.15 7.55 -8.83
N VAL A 286 12.67 6.95 -9.92
CA VAL A 286 11.33 6.35 -9.99
C VAL A 286 11.43 4.83 -9.98
N THR A 287 10.54 4.20 -9.22
CA THR A 287 10.35 2.74 -9.15
C THR A 287 8.86 2.41 -9.31
N LYS A 288 8.55 1.20 -9.77
CA LYS A 288 7.17 0.75 -9.99
C LYS A 288 6.97 -0.71 -9.62
N ILE A 289 5.74 -1.09 -9.32
CA ILE A 289 5.28 -2.48 -9.30
C ILE A 289 3.88 -2.56 -9.94
N LEU A 290 3.69 -3.56 -10.79
CA LEU A 290 2.44 -3.86 -11.46
C LEU A 290 1.95 -5.23 -10.97
N VAL A 291 0.76 -5.31 -10.39
CA VAL A 291 0.12 -6.57 -9.97
C VAL A 291 -1.26 -6.73 -10.62
N ALA A 292 -1.90 -7.87 -10.44
CA ALA A 292 -3.27 -8.05 -10.91
C ALA A 292 -4.23 -7.18 -10.07
N GLY A 293 -4.90 -6.22 -10.72
CA GLY A 293 -5.90 -5.36 -10.08
C GLY A 293 -5.36 -4.11 -9.37
N ALA A 294 -4.04 -3.87 -9.40
CA ALA A 294 -3.44 -2.64 -8.92
C ALA A 294 -2.05 -2.40 -9.54
N ALA A 295 -1.68 -1.13 -9.69
CA ALA A 295 -0.34 -0.73 -10.13
C ALA A 295 0.12 0.51 -9.35
N TYR A 296 1.40 0.56 -9.02
CA TYR A 296 1.96 1.51 -8.05
C TYR A 296 3.28 2.07 -8.61
N TYR A 297 3.39 3.39 -8.63
CA TYR A 297 4.61 4.13 -8.96
C TYR A 297 5.03 4.94 -7.74
N GLU A 298 6.34 4.94 -7.45
CA GLU A 298 6.96 5.73 -6.39
C GLU A 298 8.17 6.48 -6.95
N ALA A 299 8.18 7.80 -6.79
CA ALA A 299 9.29 8.68 -7.13
C ALA A 299 9.88 9.28 -5.84
N VAL A 300 11.20 9.22 -5.69
CA VAL A 300 11.93 9.73 -4.53
C VAL A 300 13.12 10.59 -4.95
N TYR A 301 13.35 11.68 -4.21
CA TYR A 301 14.51 12.55 -4.41
C TYR A 301 14.95 13.24 -3.11
N PRO A 302 16.25 13.51 -2.93
CA PRO A 302 16.75 14.30 -1.80
C PRO A 302 16.50 15.79 -2.04
N ILE A 303 16.37 16.54 -0.96
CA ILE A 303 16.28 18.00 -0.93
C ILE A 303 17.30 18.52 0.10
N GLU A 304 17.51 19.84 0.15
CA GLU A 304 18.58 20.45 0.98
C GLU A 304 18.57 19.96 2.44
N LYS A 305 17.39 19.83 3.06
CA LYS A 305 17.18 19.34 4.43
C LYS A 305 16.09 18.27 4.52
N GLY A 306 16.31 17.18 3.78
CA GLY A 306 15.47 15.98 3.86
C GLY A 306 15.16 15.37 2.50
N ALA A 307 13.95 14.82 2.34
CA ALA A 307 13.58 14.12 1.11
C ALA A 307 12.12 14.34 0.73
N VAL A 308 11.79 14.10 -0.54
CA VAL A 308 10.42 14.02 -1.04
C VAL A 308 10.17 12.61 -1.55
N ARG A 309 9.01 12.04 -1.18
CA ARG A 309 8.45 10.81 -1.76
C ARG A 309 7.07 11.12 -2.35
N LEU A 310 6.90 10.76 -3.61
CA LEU A 310 5.65 10.89 -4.35
C LEU A 310 5.19 9.49 -4.75
N VAL A 311 3.95 9.16 -4.43
CA VAL A 311 3.31 7.88 -4.76
C VAL A 311 2.11 8.16 -5.64
N VAL A 312 2.01 7.45 -6.76
CA VAL A 312 0.78 7.37 -7.55
C VAL A 312 0.38 5.91 -7.67
N LEU A 313 -0.80 5.61 -7.12
CA LEU A 313 -1.44 4.31 -7.15
C LEU A 313 -2.60 4.33 -8.16
N GLN A 314 -2.78 3.22 -8.86
CA GLN A 314 -4.00 2.88 -9.58
C GLN A 314 -4.62 1.58 -9.04
N SER A 315 -5.95 1.55 -8.92
CA SER A 315 -6.74 0.34 -8.67
C SER A 315 -7.49 -0.11 -9.93
N GLY A 316 -7.81 -1.40 -10.02
CA GLY A 316 -8.48 -2.00 -11.18
C GLY A 316 -7.50 -2.38 -12.30
N PRO A 317 -7.94 -2.37 -13.57
CA PRO A 317 -7.08 -2.69 -14.70
C PRO A 317 -5.91 -1.71 -14.85
N ASN A 318 -4.69 -2.23 -15.03
CA ASN A 318 -3.47 -1.43 -15.07
C ASN A 318 -3.39 -0.62 -16.38
N ASN A 319 -3.50 0.70 -16.28
CA ASN A 319 -3.29 1.65 -17.37
C ASN A 319 -1.96 2.38 -17.17
N GLU A 320 -0.87 1.74 -17.57
CA GLU A 320 0.50 2.24 -17.33
C GLU A 320 0.74 3.64 -17.95
N ARG A 321 0.12 3.96 -19.08
CA ARG A 321 0.17 5.31 -19.69
C ARG A 321 -0.45 6.38 -18.77
N GLN A 322 -1.59 6.07 -18.14
CA GLN A 322 -2.24 6.97 -17.19
C GLN A 322 -1.38 7.15 -15.93
N LEU A 323 -0.76 6.08 -15.42
CA LEU A 323 0.16 6.15 -14.28
C LEU A 323 1.42 6.96 -14.57
N VAL A 324 2.07 6.74 -15.73
CA VAL A 324 3.25 7.50 -16.15
C VAL A 324 2.93 8.99 -16.27
N ASN A 325 1.80 9.35 -16.91
CA ASN A 325 1.37 10.74 -17.03
C ASN A 325 1.03 11.38 -15.66
N ALA A 326 0.34 10.64 -14.79
CA ALA A 326 -0.03 11.11 -13.46
C ALA A 326 1.19 11.29 -12.54
N MET A 327 2.14 10.34 -12.57
CA MET A 327 3.41 10.46 -11.85
C MET A 327 4.23 11.63 -12.41
N LYS A 328 4.35 11.76 -13.74
CA LYS A 328 5.08 12.86 -14.38
C LYS A 328 4.55 14.23 -13.93
N ARG A 329 3.25 14.49 -14.07
CA ARG A 329 2.59 15.73 -13.61
C ARG A 329 2.82 15.99 -12.11
N THR A 330 2.82 14.93 -11.28
CA THR A 330 3.03 15.06 -9.83
C THR A 330 4.49 15.40 -9.49
N VAL A 331 5.47 14.81 -10.19
CA VAL A 331 6.89 15.16 -10.06
C VAL A 331 7.16 16.57 -10.56
N GLU A 332 6.65 16.96 -11.72
CA GLU A 332 6.81 18.31 -12.29
C GLU A 332 6.27 19.39 -11.34
N LEU A 333 5.04 19.23 -10.87
CA LEU A 333 4.43 20.19 -9.93
C LEU A 333 5.15 20.24 -8.58
N THR A 334 5.63 19.10 -8.06
CA THR A 334 6.31 19.10 -6.75
C THR A 334 7.75 19.60 -6.86
N THR A 335 8.50 19.27 -7.92
CA THR A 335 9.88 19.75 -8.12
C THR A 335 9.96 21.24 -8.45
N ALA A 336 8.89 21.82 -9.03
CA ALA A 336 8.75 23.28 -9.17
C ALA A 336 8.63 24.02 -7.83
N SER A 337 8.02 23.39 -6.81
CA SER A 337 7.75 23.97 -5.48
C SER A 337 8.83 23.61 -4.43
N ILE A 338 9.29 22.36 -4.48
CA ILE A 338 10.29 21.76 -3.59
C ILE A 338 11.38 21.16 -4.48
N LYS A 339 12.38 21.98 -4.81
CA LYS A 339 13.49 21.62 -5.70
C LYS A 339 14.31 20.45 -5.15
N PRO A 340 14.75 19.50 -6.00
CA PRO A 340 15.78 18.53 -5.62
C PRO A 340 17.10 19.19 -5.23
N LYS A 341 17.89 18.46 -4.43
CA LYS A 341 19.32 18.69 -4.18
C LYS A 341 20.17 18.08 -5.29
#